data_AF-A0A7Z0BLI7-F1
#
_entry.id   AF-A0A7Z0BLI7-F1
#
_cell.length_a   1.000
_cell.length_b   1.000
_cell.length_c   1.000
_cell.angle_alpha   90.00
_cell.angle_beta   90.00
_cell.angle_gamma   90.00
#
_symmetry.space_group_name_H-M   'P 1'
#
loop_
_entity.id
_entity.type
_entity.pdbx_description
1 polymer ?
#
loop_
_entity_poly.entity_id
_entity_poly.type
_entity_poly.pdbx_seq_one_letter_code
_entity_poly.pdbx_strand_id
1 'polypeptide(L)'
;MTLQTTAAFCDECGTPLAGATTCPACARAVTVPPPPRLQDRAVGTTRRTGRQLRAVARHNRLGSIAGALAAWFNIPLVLLMAAAGAFFGGIVGLFSGGLGGPGALTRASTVFSVLVPMPVDLADLLPTAAVQIGGIIGAFIGIVTGALTMGWLTLATPWTMLFTSDPLWPLAALLGQLATAAVVGTLYTTYSTRTEAWRLRLSGARRPSRREAAWLLSLLNQAAHRLGLHTDDLPVLLIDDRRTPNATALTRHIVINTGLLEFLRYDTDAIAAVLAHELAHYQRGDATVMAWGKGLALPLYLAYNFAVKAQEATRWGPLRILVWIVLWSVNATMHGLVVPLHARYWRACEYAADAAAARAGYADGLHRALSQLRHSFDGARTGWDATMLATHPPTELRLEHLERPGHDSPFPGGPSTTRTISRPDLPLHGPDKD
;
A
#
# COMPACT_ATOMS: atom_id res chain seq x y z
N MET A 1 32.32 6.00 38.68
CA MET A 1 31.91 4.68 38.16
C MET A 1 32.08 4.71 36.65
N THR A 2 32.98 3.88 36.14
CA THR A 2 33.60 3.94 34.81
C THR A 2 32.59 3.75 33.67
N LEU A 3 32.61 4.69 32.72
CA LEU A 3 31.83 4.69 31.48
C LEU A 3 32.33 3.55 30.58
N GLN A 4 31.48 2.56 30.32
CA GLN A 4 31.71 1.55 29.30
C GLN A 4 31.63 2.22 27.93
N THR A 5 32.78 2.34 27.28
CA THR A 5 32.95 2.82 25.90
C THR A 5 32.14 1.95 24.95
N THR A 6 31.31 2.59 24.12
CA THR A 6 30.61 1.94 23.00
C THR A 6 31.60 1.14 22.16
N ALA A 7 31.31 -0.14 21.90
CA ALA A 7 32.18 -1.01 21.10
C ALA A 7 32.39 -0.40 19.71
N ALA A 8 33.64 -0.03 19.39
CA ALA A 8 34.05 0.32 18.03
C ALA A 8 34.26 -0.98 17.24
N PHE A 9 34.24 -0.92 15.90
CA PHE A 9 34.54 -2.07 15.04
C PHE A 9 35.64 -1.69 14.06
N CYS A 10 36.44 -2.66 13.62
CA CYS A 10 37.49 -2.41 12.64
C CYS A 10 36.88 -2.21 11.25
N ASP A 11 37.21 -1.09 10.59
CA ASP A 11 36.73 -0.75 9.24
C ASP A 11 37.15 -1.76 8.15
N GLU A 12 38.20 -2.54 8.41
CA GLU A 12 38.78 -3.45 7.43
C GLU A 12 38.25 -4.88 7.55
N CYS A 13 37.95 -5.35 8.76
CA CYS A 13 37.55 -6.74 9.02
C CYS A 13 36.31 -6.92 9.91
N GLY A 14 35.71 -5.83 10.40
CA GLY A 14 34.46 -5.86 11.18
C GLY A 14 34.58 -6.47 12.58
N THR A 15 35.79 -6.66 13.11
CA THR A 15 36.00 -7.23 14.46
C THR A 15 35.71 -6.17 15.54
N PRO A 16 34.99 -6.54 16.64
CA PRO A 16 34.74 -5.62 17.75
C PRO A 16 36.05 -5.23 18.45
N LEU A 17 36.23 -3.92 18.57
CA LEU A 17 37.34 -3.25 19.23
C LEU A 17 36.84 -2.85 20.61
N ALA A 18 37.16 -3.66 21.61
CA ALA A 18 36.85 -3.39 23.01
C ALA A 18 37.76 -2.27 23.59
N GLY A 19 37.83 -1.12 22.91
CA GLY A 19 38.75 -0.02 23.23
C GLY A 19 40.19 -0.24 22.74
N ALA A 20 40.44 -1.28 21.96
CA ALA A 20 41.76 -1.55 21.39
C ALA A 20 42.10 -0.51 20.31
N THR A 21 43.30 0.09 20.41
CA THR A 21 43.87 1.00 19.40
C THR A 21 44.43 0.25 18.18
N THR A 22 44.48 -1.07 18.25
CA THR A 22 44.88 -1.98 17.17
C THR A 22 43.90 -3.13 17.10
N CYS A 23 43.43 -3.48 15.89
CA CYS A 23 42.51 -4.58 15.71
C CYS A 23 43.17 -5.92 16.08
N PRO A 24 42.56 -6.74 16.95
CA PRO A 24 43.14 -8.04 17.34
C PRO A 24 43.13 -9.08 16.21
N ALA A 25 42.32 -8.90 15.16
CA ALA A 25 42.22 -9.83 14.04
C ALA A 25 43.13 -9.48 12.86
N CYS A 26 43.24 -8.19 12.50
CA CYS A 26 44.01 -7.75 11.33
C CYS A 26 45.19 -6.82 11.66
N ALA A 27 45.47 -6.57 12.94
CA ALA A 27 46.56 -5.72 13.44
C ALA A 27 46.56 -4.26 12.96
N ARG A 28 45.48 -3.79 12.32
CA ARG A 28 45.37 -2.41 11.84
C ARG A 28 45.19 -1.42 13.00
N ALA A 29 45.88 -0.29 12.93
CA ALA A 29 45.67 0.82 13.86
C ALA A 29 44.26 1.42 13.66
N VAL A 30 43.52 1.58 14.76
CA VAL A 30 42.15 2.08 14.74
C VAL A 30 42.12 3.44 15.42
N THR A 31 41.68 4.45 14.67
CA THR A 31 41.36 5.77 15.23
C THR A 31 40.08 5.64 16.05
N VAL A 32 40.18 5.70 17.38
CA VAL A 32 39.00 5.69 18.28
C VAL A 32 38.15 6.92 17.96
N PRO A 33 36.93 6.77 17.42
CA PRO A 33 36.09 7.92 17.15
C PRO A 33 35.62 8.53 18.48
N PRO A 34 35.41 9.86 18.55
CA PRO A 34 34.85 10.50 19.74
C PRO A 34 33.49 9.88 20.09
N PRO A 35 33.09 9.90 21.37
CA PRO A 35 31.82 9.29 21.82
C PRO A 35 30.66 9.80 20.95
N PRO A 36 29.68 8.93 20.62
CA PRO A 36 28.58 9.30 19.74
C PRO A 36 27.88 10.51 20.35
N ARG A 37 28.04 11.68 19.71
CA ARG A 37 27.24 12.86 20.05
C ARG A 37 25.80 12.46 19.82
N LEU A 38 24.93 12.66 20.83
CA LEU A 38 23.48 12.68 20.64
C LEU A 38 23.22 13.45 19.35
N GLN A 39 22.56 12.81 18.38
CA GLN A 39 22.36 13.36 17.04
C GLN A 39 21.52 14.66 17.13
N ASP A 40 22.19 15.78 17.41
CA ASP A 40 21.68 17.15 17.27
C ASP A 40 22.01 17.71 15.90
N ARG A 41 22.81 16.99 15.10
CA ARG A 41 23.12 17.41 13.75
C ARG A 41 21.90 17.25 12.86
N ALA A 42 21.45 18.37 12.31
CA ALA A 42 20.82 18.42 11.00
C ALA A 42 21.84 17.92 9.95
N VAL A 43 22.12 16.61 9.92
CA VAL A 43 23.09 16.01 9.00
C VAL A 43 22.57 16.17 7.56
N GLY A 44 23.39 16.70 6.65
CA GLY A 44 23.50 16.38 5.20
C GLY A 44 22.27 16.23 4.28
N THR A 45 21.07 16.52 4.73
CA THR A 45 19.84 15.92 4.17
C THR A 45 19.31 16.50 2.86
N THR A 46 19.71 17.70 2.44
CA THR A 46 19.12 18.40 1.28
C THR A 46 19.61 17.87 -0.06
N ARG A 47 20.88 17.40 -0.14
CA ARG A 47 21.45 16.85 -1.39
C ARG A 47 20.83 15.50 -1.79
N ARG A 48 20.47 14.67 -0.81
CA ARG A 48 19.85 13.35 -1.05
C ARG A 48 18.39 13.45 -1.47
N THR A 49 17.62 14.40 -0.91
CA THR A 49 16.20 14.61 -1.26
C THR A 49 16.02 14.94 -2.74
N GLY A 50 16.88 15.80 -3.31
CA GLY A 50 16.80 16.18 -4.73
C GLY A 50 17.16 15.04 -5.70
N ARG A 51 18.11 14.17 -5.34
CA ARG A 51 18.45 12.97 -6.13
C ARG A 51 17.38 11.88 -5.99
N GLN A 52 16.82 11.70 -4.80
CA GLN A 52 15.75 10.74 -4.55
C GLN A 52 14.46 11.11 -5.31
N LEU A 53 14.03 12.39 -5.31
CA LEU A 53 12.85 12.84 -6.07
C LEU A 53 12.91 12.47 -7.57
N ARG A 54 14.07 12.62 -8.21
CA ARG A 54 14.24 12.24 -9.64
C ARG A 54 14.27 10.73 -9.87
N ALA A 55 14.71 9.96 -8.88
CA ALA A 55 14.72 8.50 -8.95
C ALA A 55 13.35 7.89 -8.62
N VAL A 56 12.55 8.56 -7.79
CA VAL A 56 11.26 8.08 -7.27
C VAL A 56 10.21 7.93 -8.37
N ALA A 57 10.14 8.85 -9.34
CA ALA A 57 9.18 8.74 -10.45
C ALA A 57 9.34 7.48 -11.32
N ARG A 58 10.51 6.82 -11.25
CA ARG A 58 10.78 5.58 -12.00
C ARG A 58 10.39 4.32 -11.24
N HIS A 59 10.17 4.41 -9.93
CA HIS A 59 9.74 3.31 -9.08
C HIS A 59 8.22 3.23 -9.04
N ASN A 60 7.68 2.02 -8.94
CA ASN A 60 6.24 1.76 -8.89
C ASN A 60 5.41 2.51 -9.95
N ARG A 61 5.79 2.39 -11.23
CA ARG A 61 5.13 3.11 -12.34
C ARG A 61 3.66 2.75 -12.47
N LEU A 62 3.34 1.46 -12.41
CA LEU A 62 1.97 0.97 -12.56
C LEU A 62 1.07 1.51 -11.45
N GLY A 63 1.47 1.38 -10.18
CA GLY A 63 0.72 1.96 -9.06
C GLY A 63 0.59 3.49 -9.17
N SER A 64 1.68 4.19 -9.51
CA SER A 64 1.66 5.64 -9.68
C SER A 64 0.70 6.10 -10.78
N ILE A 65 0.68 5.41 -11.92
CA ILE A 65 -0.24 5.68 -13.03
C ILE A 65 -1.68 5.39 -12.59
N ALA A 66 -1.92 4.25 -11.94
CA ALA A 66 -3.25 3.88 -11.46
C ALA A 66 -3.81 4.92 -10.48
N GLY A 67 -3.01 5.34 -9.50
CA GLY A 67 -3.40 6.36 -8.53
C GLY A 67 -3.67 7.72 -9.18
N ALA A 68 -2.86 8.12 -10.16
CA ALA A 68 -3.08 9.36 -10.90
C ALA A 68 -4.35 9.29 -11.77
N LEU A 69 -4.54 8.22 -12.54
CA LEU A 69 -5.74 8.03 -13.34
C LEU A 69 -6.99 8.02 -12.46
N ALA A 70 -6.98 7.25 -11.38
CA ALA A 70 -8.10 7.15 -10.46
C ALA A 70 -8.47 8.49 -9.80
N ALA A 71 -7.47 9.31 -9.44
CA ALA A 71 -7.69 10.58 -8.75
C ALA A 71 -8.09 11.74 -9.68
N TRP A 72 -7.54 11.80 -10.90
CA TRP A 72 -7.68 12.98 -11.77
C TRP A 72 -8.65 12.79 -12.92
N PHE A 73 -9.07 11.55 -13.21
CA PHE A 73 -9.97 11.22 -14.32
C PHE A 73 -11.34 10.69 -13.83
N ASN A 74 -11.74 11.09 -12.63
CA ASN A 74 -13.08 10.87 -12.08
C ASN A 74 -13.53 9.39 -11.96
N ILE A 75 -12.59 8.44 -11.84
CA ILE A 75 -12.91 7.00 -11.79
C ILE A 75 -13.92 6.64 -10.67
N PRO A 76 -13.79 7.14 -9.42
CA PRO A 76 -14.80 6.89 -8.39
C PRO A 76 -16.20 7.43 -8.75
N LEU A 77 -16.27 8.56 -9.47
CA LEU A 77 -17.53 9.13 -9.90
C LEU A 77 -18.14 8.33 -11.06
N VAL A 78 -17.32 7.89 -12.02
CA VAL A 78 -17.75 6.98 -13.11
C VAL A 78 -18.36 5.72 -12.52
N LEU A 79 -17.71 5.11 -11.53
CA LEU A 79 -18.21 3.91 -10.87
C LEU A 79 -19.53 4.17 -10.10
N LEU A 80 -19.63 5.32 -9.41
CA LEU A 80 -20.86 5.72 -8.72
C LEU A 80 -22.02 5.92 -9.70
N MET A 81 -21.78 6.61 -10.82
CA MET A 81 -22.80 6.88 -11.83
C MET A 81 -23.18 5.63 -12.61
N ALA A 82 -22.23 4.72 -12.87
CA ALA A 82 -22.53 3.41 -13.44
C ALA A 82 -23.48 2.60 -12.54
N ALA A 83 -23.26 2.60 -11.22
CA ALA A 83 -24.19 1.93 -10.30
C ALA A 83 -25.57 2.60 -10.25
N ALA A 84 -25.63 3.94 -10.27
CA ALA A 84 -26.90 4.66 -10.38
C ALA A 84 -27.63 4.30 -11.70
N GLY A 85 -26.89 4.24 -12.80
CA GLY A 85 -27.39 3.79 -14.10
C GLY A 85 -27.90 2.35 -14.07
N ALA A 86 -27.18 1.43 -13.42
CA ALA A 86 -27.64 0.05 -13.20
C ALA A 86 -28.97 0.02 -12.43
N PHE A 87 -29.08 0.80 -11.36
CA PHE A 87 -30.28 0.84 -10.53
C PHE A 87 -31.50 1.36 -11.33
N PHE A 88 -31.38 2.55 -11.92
CA PHE A 88 -32.49 3.15 -12.68
C PHE A 88 -32.78 2.39 -13.98
N GLY A 89 -31.73 1.93 -14.66
CA GLY A 89 -31.85 1.08 -15.85
C GLY A 89 -32.56 -0.23 -15.54
N GLY A 90 -32.26 -0.87 -14.40
CA GLY A 90 -32.96 -2.07 -13.94
C GLY A 90 -34.44 -1.81 -13.66
N ILE A 91 -34.78 -0.69 -13.02
CA ILE A 91 -36.18 -0.28 -12.79
C ILE A 91 -36.90 -0.08 -14.13
N VAL A 92 -36.33 0.73 -15.04
CA VAL A 92 -36.91 0.98 -16.36
C VAL A 92 -37.03 -0.32 -17.14
N GLY A 93 -35.99 -1.16 -17.12
CA GLY A 93 -35.93 -2.47 -17.76
C GLY A 93 -37.00 -3.43 -17.25
N LEU A 94 -37.28 -3.44 -15.94
CA LEU A 94 -38.32 -4.24 -15.32
C LEU A 94 -39.72 -3.88 -15.87
N PHE A 95 -39.98 -2.59 -16.05
CA PHE A 95 -41.27 -2.09 -16.56
C PHE A 95 -41.35 -2.05 -18.09
N SER A 96 -40.22 -2.13 -18.80
CA SER A 96 -40.17 -2.06 -20.28
C SER A 96 -39.91 -3.40 -20.98
N GLY A 97 -39.30 -4.39 -20.31
CA GLY A 97 -39.01 -5.71 -20.86
C GLY A 97 -40.11 -6.76 -20.68
N GLY A 98 -41.19 -6.43 -19.98
CA GLY A 98 -42.41 -7.24 -20.04
C GLY A 98 -42.95 -7.24 -21.47
N LEU A 99 -43.37 -8.41 -21.97
CA LEU A 99 -44.16 -8.52 -23.21
C LEU A 99 -45.41 -7.63 -23.21
N GLY A 100 -45.79 -7.02 -22.08
CA GLY A 100 -46.87 -6.05 -21.88
C GLY A 100 -46.52 -4.55 -22.00
N GLY A 101 -45.30 -4.17 -22.37
CA GLY A 101 -44.96 -2.76 -22.61
C GLY A 101 -45.74 -2.19 -23.83
N PRO A 102 -46.22 -0.93 -23.82
CA PRO A 102 -47.07 -0.38 -24.89
C PRO A 102 -46.51 -0.53 -26.31
N GLY A 103 -45.18 -0.61 -26.45
CA GLY A 103 -44.47 -0.78 -27.72
C GLY A 103 -44.16 -2.22 -28.14
N ALA A 104 -44.27 -3.21 -27.26
CA ALA A 104 -43.98 -4.62 -27.54
C ALA A 104 -45.24 -5.39 -27.96
N LEU A 105 -46.35 -5.18 -27.23
CA LEU A 105 -47.66 -5.73 -27.59
C LEU A 105 -48.15 -5.23 -28.94
N THR A 106 -47.92 -3.95 -29.26
CA THR A 106 -48.33 -3.36 -30.55
C THR A 106 -47.56 -3.93 -31.73
N ARG A 107 -46.26 -4.22 -31.59
CA ARG A 107 -45.48 -4.86 -32.67
C ARG A 107 -45.84 -6.33 -32.82
N ALA A 108 -46.02 -7.05 -31.71
CA ALA A 108 -46.38 -8.46 -31.73
C ALA A 108 -47.81 -8.70 -32.22
N SER A 109 -48.78 -7.87 -31.84
CA SER A 109 -50.17 -7.96 -32.32
C SER A 109 -50.27 -7.63 -33.81
N THR A 110 -49.49 -6.67 -34.31
CA THR A 110 -49.44 -6.33 -35.74
C THR A 110 -48.88 -7.48 -36.57
N VAL A 111 -47.87 -8.20 -36.07
CA VAL A 111 -47.32 -9.37 -36.77
C VAL A 111 -48.26 -10.58 -36.67
N PHE A 112 -48.88 -10.80 -35.50
CA PHE A 112 -49.79 -11.91 -35.27
C PHE A 112 -51.09 -11.78 -36.07
N SER A 113 -51.68 -10.57 -36.16
CA SER A 113 -52.90 -10.32 -36.94
C SER A 113 -52.69 -10.44 -38.45
N VAL A 114 -51.47 -10.20 -38.93
CA VAL A 114 -51.08 -10.41 -40.33
C VAL A 114 -50.85 -11.88 -40.66
N LEU A 115 -50.32 -12.66 -39.70
CA LEU A 115 -49.97 -14.07 -39.91
C LEU A 115 -51.13 -15.04 -39.62
N VAL A 116 -52.00 -14.71 -38.65
CA VAL A 116 -53.14 -15.53 -38.21
C VAL A 116 -54.34 -14.61 -37.90
N PRO A 117 -55.29 -14.44 -38.83
CA PRO A 117 -56.46 -13.59 -38.62
C PRO A 117 -57.52 -14.33 -37.78
N MET A 118 -57.23 -14.55 -36.50
CA MET A 118 -58.17 -15.11 -35.51
C MET A 118 -58.66 -13.99 -34.58
N PRO A 119 -59.93 -14.02 -34.11
CA PRO A 119 -60.49 -13.02 -33.22
C PRO A 119 -60.10 -13.27 -31.75
N VAL A 120 -58.81 -13.50 -31.48
CA VAL A 120 -58.26 -13.71 -30.13
C VAL A 120 -57.04 -12.83 -29.96
N ASP A 121 -57.07 -11.95 -28.94
CA ASP A 121 -55.95 -11.09 -28.61
C ASP A 121 -54.84 -11.88 -27.93
N LEU A 122 -53.59 -11.64 -28.33
CA LEU A 122 -52.41 -12.29 -27.77
C LEU A 122 -52.26 -12.04 -26.25
N ALA A 123 -52.91 -10.98 -25.74
CA ALA A 123 -52.98 -10.64 -24.32
C ALA A 123 -53.74 -11.67 -23.47
N ASP A 124 -54.68 -12.42 -24.05
CA ASP A 124 -55.45 -13.45 -23.35
C ASP A 124 -54.72 -14.80 -23.28
N LEU A 125 -53.66 -14.98 -24.08
CA LEU A 125 -52.93 -16.24 -24.26
C LEU A 125 -51.61 -16.31 -23.48
N LEU A 126 -51.14 -15.21 -22.90
CA LEU A 126 -49.87 -15.14 -22.16
C LEU A 126 -50.14 -14.94 -20.67
N PRO A 127 -50.39 -16.03 -19.90
CA PRO A 127 -50.59 -15.92 -18.46
C PRO A 127 -49.28 -15.42 -17.84
N THR A 128 -49.38 -14.36 -17.04
CA THR A 128 -48.51 -13.88 -15.94
C THR A 128 -47.02 -14.29 -15.92
N ALA A 129 -46.67 -15.57 -16.07
CA ALA A 129 -45.32 -16.10 -16.21
C ALA A 129 -44.51 -15.45 -17.36
N ALA A 130 -45.10 -15.19 -18.53
CA ALA A 130 -44.38 -14.56 -19.64
C ALA A 130 -44.05 -13.08 -19.37
N VAL A 131 -44.93 -12.38 -18.65
CA VAL A 131 -44.71 -11.00 -18.19
C VAL A 131 -43.64 -10.98 -17.08
N GLN A 132 -43.66 -11.96 -16.18
CA GLN A 132 -42.68 -12.10 -15.09
C GLN A 132 -41.28 -12.44 -15.62
N ILE A 133 -41.17 -13.35 -16.60
CA ILE A 133 -39.90 -13.73 -17.24
C ILE A 133 -39.37 -12.55 -18.08
N GLY A 134 -40.23 -11.88 -18.85
CA GLY A 134 -39.86 -10.69 -19.63
C GLY A 134 -39.38 -9.53 -18.75
N GLY A 135 -40.07 -9.26 -17.65
CA GLY A 135 -39.66 -8.22 -16.68
C GLY A 135 -38.28 -8.51 -16.07
N ILE A 136 -37.98 -9.76 -15.71
CA ILE A 136 -36.67 -10.15 -15.17
C ILE A 136 -35.56 -9.96 -16.23
N ILE A 137 -35.78 -10.46 -17.45
CA ILE A 137 -34.81 -10.30 -18.56
C ILE A 137 -34.61 -8.81 -18.88
N GLY A 138 -35.69 -8.04 -18.94
CA GLY A 138 -35.67 -6.60 -19.11
C GLY A 138 -34.87 -5.87 -18.03
N ALA A 139 -35.05 -6.25 -16.77
CA ALA A 139 -34.29 -5.69 -15.65
C ALA A 139 -32.79 -5.96 -15.80
N PHE A 140 -32.36 -7.16 -16.19
CA PHE A 140 -30.95 -7.47 -16.42
C PHE A 140 -30.36 -6.66 -17.57
N ILE A 141 -31.05 -6.59 -18.71
CA ILE A 141 -30.63 -5.76 -19.85
C ILE A 141 -30.54 -4.30 -19.42
N GLY A 142 -31.54 -3.81 -18.70
CA GLY A 142 -31.60 -2.46 -18.14
C GLY A 142 -30.45 -2.15 -17.19
N ILE A 143 -30.09 -3.07 -16.30
CA ILE A 143 -28.93 -2.93 -15.39
C ILE A 143 -27.66 -2.74 -16.19
N VAL A 144 -27.38 -3.62 -17.16
CA VAL A 144 -26.14 -3.58 -17.95
C VAL A 144 -26.08 -2.33 -18.82
N THR A 145 -27.14 -2.08 -19.60
CA THR A 145 -27.22 -0.92 -20.49
C THR A 145 -27.20 0.40 -19.74
N GLY A 146 -27.93 0.50 -18.63
CA GLY A 146 -27.94 1.68 -17.77
C GLY A 146 -26.57 1.95 -17.15
N ALA A 147 -25.88 0.91 -16.66
CA ALA A 147 -24.53 1.04 -16.11
C ALA A 147 -23.52 1.50 -17.16
N LEU A 148 -23.51 0.86 -18.32
CA LEU A 148 -22.60 1.21 -19.42
C LEU A 148 -22.89 2.64 -19.92
N THR A 149 -24.15 3.02 -20.06
CA THR A 149 -24.55 4.36 -20.55
C THR A 149 -24.14 5.43 -19.56
N MET A 150 -24.51 5.31 -18.28
CA MET A 150 -24.16 6.33 -17.28
C MET A 150 -22.66 6.39 -17.00
N GLY A 151 -21.99 5.24 -16.97
CA GLY A 151 -20.53 5.18 -16.83
C GLY A 151 -19.84 5.88 -18.01
N TRP A 152 -20.24 5.56 -19.25
CA TRP A 152 -19.71 6.18 -20.46
C TRP A 152 -20.00 7.68 -20.50
N LEU A 153 -21.23 8.11 -20.25
CA LEU A 153 -21.58 9.53 -20.24
C LEU A 153 -20.74 10.29 -19.21
N THR A 154 -20.58 9.75 -18.00
CA THR A 154 -19.77 10.39 -16.95
C THR A 154 -18.30 10.50 -17.36
N LEU A 155 -17.76 9.47 -18.02
CA LEU A 155 -16.38 9.46 -18.49
C LEU A 155 -16.17 10.39 -19.70
N ALA A 156 -17.04 10.31 -20.70
CA ALA A 156 -16.86 10.93 -22.02
C ALA A 156 -17.38 12.37 -22.11
N THR A 157 -18.47 12.71 -21.41
CA THR A 157 -19.13 14.02 -21.54
C THR A 157 -18.19 15.21 -21.29
N PRO A 158 -17.33 15.21 -20.25
CA PRO A 158 -16.37 16.29 -20.06
C PRO A 158 -15.46 16.48 -21.28
N TRP A 159 -14.99 15.40 -21.89
CA TRP A 159 -14.11 15.46 -23.06
C TRP A 159 -14.84 15.87 -24.33
N THR A 160 -16.08 15.39 -24.53
CA THR A 160 -16.89 15.80 -25.69
C THR A 160 -17.24 17.27 -25.62
N MET A 161 -17.58 17.80 -24.43
CA MET A 161 -17.84 19.22 -24.24
C MET A 161 -16.62 20.08 -24.60
N LEU A 162 -15.43 19.67 -24.14
CA LEU A 162 -14.16 20.32 -24.49
C LEU A 162 -13.90 20.27 -26.00
N PHE A 163 -14.10 19.11 -26.63
CA PHE A 163 -13.88 18.93 -28.06
C PHE A 163 -14.85 19.77 -28.91
N THR A 164 -16.12 19.86 -28.49
CA THR A 164 -17.12 20.67 -29.20
C THR A 164 -16.83 22.16 -29.13
N SER A 165 -16.20 22.65 -28.06
CA SER A 165 -15.76 24.05 -28.00
C SER A 165 -14.52 24.28 -28.86
N ASP A 166 -13.54 23.38 -28.79
CA ASP A 166 -12.29 23.47 -29.56
C ASP A 166 -11.59 22.09 -29.57
N PRO A 167 -11.23 21.54 -30.75
CA PRO A 167 -10.59 20.23 -30.87
C PRO A 167 -9.28 20.04 -30.09
N LEU A 168 -8.58 21.13 -29.73
CA LEU A 168 -7.32 21.08 -28.97
C LEU A 168 -7.52 21.04 -27.45
N TRP A 169 -8.69 21.44 -26.95
CA TRP A 169 -8.95 21.51 -25.50
C TRP A 169 -8.89 20.17 -24.77
N PRO A 170 -9.35 19.03 -25.34
CA PRO A 170 -9.17 17.73 -24.70
C PRO A 170 -7.69 17.39 -24.46
N LEU A 171 -6.82 17.67 -25.43
CA LEU A 171 -5.38 17.45 -25.27
C LEU A 171 -4.79 18.38 -24.21
N ALA A 172 -5.17 19.66 -24.22
CA ALA A 172 -4.74 20.62 -23.21
C ALA A 172 -5.19 20.22 -21.79
N ALA A 173 -6.42 19.74 -21.63
CA ALA A 173 -6.95 19.27 -20.35
C ALA A 173 -6.24 18.00 -19.87
N LEU A 174 -5.97 17.04 -20.76
CA LEU A 174 -5.20 15.83 -20.44
C LEU A 174 -3.79 16.19 -19.95
N LEU A 175 -3.06 16.99 -20.72
CA LEU A 175 -1.71 17.42 -20.36
C LEU A 175 -1.71 18.26 -19.09
N GLY A 176 -2.71 19.13 -18.92
CA GLY A 176 -2.93 19.93 -17.72
C GLY A 176 -3.12 19.05 -16.49
N GLN A 177 -4.00 18.05 -16.54
CA GLN A 177 -4.24 17.12 -15.44
C GLN A 177 -2.99 16.32 -15.07
N LEU A 178 -2.25 15.82 -16.07
CA LEU A 178 -0.98 15.10 -15.83
C LEU A 178 0.08 16.00 -15.20
N ALA A 179 0.20 17.24 -15.69
CA ALA A 179 1.12 18.23 -15.14
C ALA A 179 0.73 18.60 -13.70
N THR A 180 -0.56 18.87 -13.44
CA THR A 180 -1.08 19.14 -12.10
C THR A 180 -0.82 17.97 -11.15
N ALA A 181 -1.10 16.74 -11.57
CA ALA A 181 -0.82 15.54 -10.78
C ALA A 181 0.66 15.47 -10.41
N ALA A 182 1.58 15.65 -11.36
CA ALA A 182 3.02 15.62 -11.13
C ALA A 182 3.50 16.77 -10.20
N VAL A 183 2.94 17.97 -10.35
CA VAL A 183 3.22 19.11 -9.46
C VAL A 183 2.75 18.81 -8.04
N VAL A 184 1.50 18.36 -7.87
CA VAL A 184 0.94 17.99 -6.57
C VAL A 184 1.73 16.84 -5.93
N GLY A 185 2.11 15.82 -6.72
CA GLY A 185 3.00 14.74 -6.30
C GLY A 185 4.33 15.24 -5.74
N THR A 186 4.97 16.19 -6.45
CA THR A 186 6.23 16.80 -6.05
C THR A 186 6.07 17.64 -4.78
N LEU A 187 5.01 18.46 -4.72
CA LEU A 187 4.70 19.31 -3.57
C LEU A 187 4.40 18.48 -2.33
N TYR A 188 3.58 17.44 -2.44
CA TYR A 188 3.23 16.57 -1.32
C TYR A 188 4.44 15.76 -0.83
N THR A 189 5.29 15.27 -1.74
CA THR A 189 6.54 14.60 -1.37
C THR A 189 7.48 15.57 -0.64
N THR A 190 7.63 16.79 -1.16
CA THR A 190 8.45 17.83 -0.54
C THR A 190 7.90 18.23 0.83
N TYR A 191 6.59 18.41 0.94
CA TYR A 191 5.90 18.66 2.21
C TYR A 191 6.15 17.52 3.20
N SER A 192 5.96 16.27 2.77
CA SER A 192 6.11 15.08 3.60
C SER A 192 7.50 14.97 4.19
N THR A 193 8.54 15.18 3.36
CA THR A 193 9.95 15.11 3.76
C THR A 193 10.39 16.28 4.63
N ARG A 194 9.96 17.51 4.30
CA ARG A 194 10.34 18.74 5.03
C ARG A 194 9.69 18.80 6.42
N THR A 195 8.45 18.33 6.53
CA THR A 195 7.68 18.37 7.79
C THR A 195 7.82 17.09 8.60
N GLU A 196 8.55 16.08 8.12
CA GLU A 196 8.64 14.75 8.75
C GLU A 196 9.04 14.82 10.23
N ALA A 197 10.12 15.54 10.57
CA ALA A 197 10.59 15.67 11.94
C ALA A 197 9.55 16.34 12.86
N TRP A 198 8.83 17.33 12.35
CA TRP A 198 7.78 18.02 13.10
C TRP A 198 6.57 17.12 13.32
N ARG A 199 6.11 16.41 12.29
CA ARG A 199 4.99 15.45 12.39
C ARG A 199 5.28 14.32 13.37
N LEU A 200 6.52 13.79 13.36
CA LEU A 200 6.93 12.76 14.31
C LEU A 200 6.94 13.25 15.76
N ARG A 201 7.39 14.49 16.00
CA ARG A 201 7.31 15.10 17.35
C ARG A 201 5.88 15.28 17.81
N LEU A 202 4.98 15.72 16.92
CA LEU A 202 3.56 15.85 17.23
C LEU A 202 2.89 14.51 17.53
N SER A 203 3.31 13.43 16.86
CA SER A 203 2.81 12.09 17.14
C SER A 203 3.39 11.48 18.43
N GLY A 204 4.24 12.21 19.15
CA GLY A 204 4.85 11.75 20.41
C GLY A 204 6.19 11.03 20.26
N ALA A 205 6.76 10.96 19.05
CA ALA A 205 8.08 10.37 18.87
C ALA A 205 9.14 11.26 19.54
N ARG A 206 9.99 10.63 20.35
CA ARG A 206 11.05 11.27 21.12
C ARG A 206 12.42 10.78 20.69
N ARG A 207 13.45 11.49 21.15
CA ARG A 207 14.83 10.99 21.04
C ARG A 207 15.03 9.77 21.96
N PRO A 208 15.90 8.82 21.58
CA PRO A 208 16.29 7.76 22.49
C PRO A 208 16.99 8.35 23.72
N SER A 209 16.72 7.77 24.89
CA SER A 209 17.45 8.04 26.13
C SER A 209 18.92 7.64 25.97
N ARG A 210 19.79 8.06 26.91
CA ARG A 210 21.22 7.72 26.84
C ARG A 210 21.48 6.21 26.76
N ARG A 211 20.70 5.40 27.47
CA ARG A 211 20.83 3.93 27.48
C ARG A 211 20.34 3.31 26.16
N GLU A 212 19.16 3.73 25.71
CA GLU A 212 18.60 3.28 24.42
C GLU A 212 19.53 3.68 23.27
N ALA A 213 20.07 4.90 23.28
CA ALA A 213 20.98 5.39 22.25
C ALA A 213 22.28 4.60 22.21
N ALA A 214 22.90 4.34 23.37
CA ALA A 214 24.15 3.57 23.44
C ALA A 214 23.99 2.16 22.86
N TRP A 215 22.83 1.54 23.06
CA TRP A 215 22.52 0.21 22.54
C TRP A 215 22.06 0.26 21.08
N LEU A 216 20.94 0.91 20.78
CA LEU A 216 20.30 0.85 19.47
C LEU A 216 21.11 1.52 18.36
N LEU A 217 21.80 2.64 18.65
CA LEU A 217 22.68 3.24 17.64
C LEU A 217 23.88 2.36 17.34
N SER A 218 24.37 1.57 18.30
CA SER A 218 25.45 0.62 18.03
C SER A 218 25.00 -0.48 17.08
N LEU A 219 23.78 -0.99 17.23
CA LEU A 219 23.19 -1.98 16.33
C LEU A 219 22.92 -1.39 14.95
N LEU A 220 22.33 -0.19 14.90
CA LEU A 220 22.06 0.53 13.65
C LEU A 220 23.34 0.79 12.86
N ASN A 221 24.41 1.25 13.52
CA ASN A 221 25.70 1.50 12.88
C ASN A 221 26.34 0.22 12.36
N GLN A 222 26.27 -0.88 13.12
CA GLN A 222 26.76 -2.18 12.66
C GLN A 222 25.99 -2.68 11.43
N ALA A 223 24.66 -2.61 11.48
CA ALA A 223 23.80 -3.01 10.36
C ALA A 223 24.09 -2.16 9.12
N ALA A 224 24.22 -0.84 9.28
CA ALA A 224 24.56 0.06 8.20
C ALA A 224 25.92 -0.25 7.57
N HIS A 225 26.95 -0.52 8.38
CA HIS A 225 28.26 -0.92 7.89
C HIS A 225 28.18 -2.20 7.05
N ARG A 226 27.46 -3.22 7.53
CA ARG A 226 27.27 -4.49 6.79
C ARG A 226 26.43 -4.34 5.51
N LEU A 227 25.56 -3.33 5.46
CA LEU A 227 24.80 -2.95 4.26
C LEU A 227 25.57 -2.01 3.32
N GLY A 228 26.83 -1.68 3.64
CA GLY A 228 27.68 -0.79 2.83
C GLY A 228 27.25 0.68 2.84
N LEU A 229 26.55 1.12 3.89
CA LEU A 229 26.14 2.51 4.06
C LEU A 229 27.24 3.33 4.75
N HIS A 230 27.49 4.53 4.23
CA HIS A 230 28.38 5.50 4.88
C HIS A 230 27.71 6.15 6.09
N THR A 231 28.50 6.46 7.13
CA THR A 231 28.01 7.04 8.40
C THR A 231 27.32 8.39 8.23
N ASP A 232 27.72 9.18 7.23
CA ASP A 232 27.12 10.49 6.94
C ASP A 232 25.72 10.41 6.32
N ASP A 233 25.31 9.20 5.91
CA ASP A 233 24.08 8.91 5.19
C ASP A 233 23.05 8.14 6.04
N LEU A 234 23.21 8.17 7.36
CA LEU A 234 22.33 7.45 8.29
C LEU A 234 21.04 8.20 8.62
N PRO A 235 19.90 7.48 8.77
CA PRO A 235 18.68 8.07 9.28
C PRO A 235 18.81 8.42 10.76
N VAL A 236 18.03 9.42 11.20
CA VAL A 236 17.92 9.75 12.62
C VAL A 236 17.01 8.72 13.29
N LEU A 237 17.50 8.06 14.35
CA LEU A 237 16.71 7.11 15.13
C LEU A 237 15.85 7.86 16.16
N LEU A 238 14.55 7.56 16.17
CA LEU A 238 13.60 8.03 17.18
C LEU A 238 12.89 6.84 17.86
N ILE A 239 12.38 7.08 19.06
CA ILE A 239 11.59 6.14 19.84
C ILE A 239 10.14 6.64 19.90
N ASP A 240 9.19 5.74 19.69
CA ASP A 240 7.78 5.98 19.97
C ASP A 240 7.35 5.11 21.15
N ASP A 241 6.77 5.72 22.20
CA ASP A 241 6.47 5.01 23.44
C ASP A 241 5.18 4.16 23.38
N ARG A 242 4.54 4.02 22.21
CA ARG A 242 3.41 3.11 22.03
C ARG A 242 3.81 1.65 22.24
N ARG A 243 2.96 0.92 22.96
CA ARG A 243 3.11 -0.53 23.24
C ARG A 243 2.76 -1.44 22.06
N THR A 244 2.23 -0.90 20.97
CA THR A 244 2.03 -1.69 19.74
C THR A 244 3.39 -1.93 19.08
N PRO A 245 3.81 -3.19 18.85
CA PRO A 245 5.09 -3.46 18.20
C PRO A 245 5.07 -2.91 16.78
N ASN A 246 6.10 -2.12 16.45
CA ASN A 246 6.29 -1.56 15.12
C ASN A 246 7.73 -1.03 14.98
N ALA A 247 8.26 -1.08 13.77
CA ALA A 247 9.40 -0.29 13.33
C ALA A 247 9.08 0.28 11.94
N THR A 248 9.59 1.46 11.62
CA THR A 248 9.32 2.07 10.31
C THR A 248 10.48 2.97 9.89
N ALA A 249 10.96 2.73 8.68
CA ALA A 249 11.77 3.65 7.91
C ALA A 249 10.91 4.73 7.23
N LEU A 250 11.21 5.99 7.55
CA LEU A 250 10.68 7.16 6.86
C LEU A 250 11.77 7.74 5.93
N THR A 251 11.56 8.95 5.41
CA THR A 251 12.49 9.54 4.43
C THR A 251 13.82 9.96 5.05
N ARG A 252 13.80 10.33 6.34
CA ARG A 252 14.97 10.86 7.07
C ARG A 252 15.15 10.23 8.44
N HIS A 253 14.17 9.50 8.93
CA HIS A 253 14.15 8.92 10.27
C HIS A 253 13.83 7.43 10.20
N ILE A 254 14.33 6.68 11.18
CA ILE A 254 13.79 5.37 11.53
C ILE A 254 13.14 5.54 12.90
N VAL A 255 11.93 5.03 13.05
CA VAL A 255 11.19 5.05 14.32
C VAL A 255 11.00 3.63 14.78
N ILE A 256 11.35 3.35 16.03
CA ILE A 256 11.10 2.07 16.68
C ILE A 256 10.19 2.27 17.89
N ASN A 257 9.15 1.44 17.99
CA ASN A 257 8.23 1.50 19.11
C ASN A 257 8.80 0.75 20.32
N THR A 258 8.56 1.24 21.54
CA THR A 258 8.88 0.50 22.78
C THR A 258 8.17 -0.85 22.82
N GLY A 259 6.95 -0.92 22.28
CA GLY A 259 6.22 -2.18 22.12
C GLY A 259 6.98 -3.24 21.33
N LEU A 260 7.80 -2.86 20.34
CA LEU A 260 8.60 -3.83 19.57
C LEU A 260 9.73 -4.40 20.41
N LEU A 261 10.41 -3.54 21.18
CA LEU A 261 11.50 -3.94 22.06
C LEU A 261 11.00 -4.90 23.15
N GLU A 262 9.84 -4.58 23.74
CA GLU A 262 9.17 -5.43 24.73
C GLU A 262 8.74 -6.77 24.10
N PHE A 263 8.14 -6.73 22.91
CA PHE A 263 7.64 -7.91 22.21
C PHE A 263 8.76 -8.88 21.84
N LEU A 264 9.88 -8.37 21.31
CA LEU A 264 11.09 -9.15 21.01
C LEU A 264 11.93 -9.45 22.26
N ARG A 265 11.44 -9.10 23.46
CA ARG A 265 12.10 -9.33 24.76
C ARG A 265 13.54 -8.82 24.79
N TYR A 266 13.80 -7.71 24.10
CA TYR A 266 15.13 -7.12 23.97
C TYR A 266 16.20 -8.06 23.36
N ASP A 267 15.80 -9.05 22.54
CA ASP A 267 16.72 -9.88 21.75
C ASP A 267 17.53 -9.00 20.79
N THR A 268 18.83 -8.88 21.07
CA THR A 268 19.74 -7.98 20.35
C THR A 268 19.89 -8.35 18.88
N ASP A 269 19.91 -9.64 18.56
CA ASP A 269 20.07 -10.11 17.19
C ASP A 269 18.78 -9.87 16.38
N ALA A 270 17.62 -10.14 16.99
CA ALA A 270 16.33 -9.90 16.35
C ALA A 270 16.08 -8.41 16.10
N ILE A 271 16.41 -7.57 17.08
CA ILE A 271 16.30 -6.10 16.94
C ILE A 271 17.30 -5.57 15.93
N ALA A 272 18.55 -6.04 15.94
CA ALA A 272 19.54 -5.65 14.92
C ALA A 272 19.08 -6.03 13.51
N ALA A 273 18.45 -7.20 13.37
CA ALA A 273 17.91 -7.66 12.10
C ALA A 273 16.74 -6.81 11.60
N VAL A 274 15.80 -6.42 12.49
CA VAL A 274 14.73 -5.48 12.13
C VAL A 274 15.30 -4.12 11.74
N LEU A 275 16.29 -3.59 12.48
CA LEU A 275 16.96 -2.34 12.11
C LEU A 275 17.67 -2.44 10.76
N ALA A 276 18.27 -3.59 10.42
CA ALA A 276 18.88 -3.83 9.11
C ALA A 276 17.82 -3.85 7.99
N HIS A 277 16.66 -4.46 8.23
CA HIS A 277 15.52 -4.45 7.31
C HIS A 277 15.01 -3.02 7.07
N GLU A 278 14.77 -2.24 8.13
CA GLU A 278 14.35 -0.83 8.01
C GLU A 278 15.42 0.05 7.31
N LEU A 279 16.70 -0.21 7.56
CA LEU A 279 17.80 0.48 6.85
C LEU A 279 17.79 0.17 5.35
N ALA A 280 17.42 -1.04 4.93
CA ALA A 280 17.29 -1.38 3.52
C ALA A 280 16.16 -0.57 2.84
N HIS A 281 15.01 -0.42 3.50
CA HIS A 281 13.93 0.46 3.04
C HIS A 281 14.36 1.92 2.96
N TYR A 282 15.08 2.39 3.98
CA TYR A 282 15.64 3.75 4.00
C TYR A 282 16.66 3.98 2.86
N GLN A 283 17.56 3.03 2.62
CA GLN A 283 18.56 3.09 1.55
C GLN A 283 17.88 3.19 0.18
N ARG A 284 16.86 2.37 -0.06
CA ARG A 284 16.09 2.35 -1.31
C ARG A 284 15.19 3.57 -1.48
N GLY A 285 14.79 4.22 -0.38
CA GLY A 285 13.93 5.41 -0.39
C GLY A 285 12.45 5.08 -0.53
N ASP A 286 12.01 3.92 -0.03
CA ASP A 286 10.64 3.44 -0.17
C ASP A 286 9.61 4.41 0.44
N ALA A 287 9.93 5.05 1.57
CA ALA A 287 9.09 6.09 2.16
C ALA A 287 8.86 7.30 1.23
N THR A 288 9.86 7.67 0.42
CA THR A 288 9.72 8.75 -0.58
C THR A 288 8.84 8.31 -1.75
N VAL A 289 8.97 7.05 -2.19
CA VAL A 289 8.07 6.47 -3.22
C VAL A 289 6.63 6.44 -2.73
N MET A 290 6.43 6.09 -1.46
CA MET A 290 5.10 6.10 -0.84
C MET A 290 4.51 7.52 -0.80
N ALA A 291 5.30 8.52 -0.38
CA ALA A 291 4.86 9.91 -0.37
C ALA A 291 4.52 10.41 -1.79
N TRP A 292 5.33 10.05 -2.79
CA TRP A 292 5.06 10.37 -4.19
C TRP A 292 3.74 9.78 -4.69
N GLY A 293 3.50 8.50 -4.45
CA GLY A 293 2.24 7.84 -4.83
C GLY A 293 1.02 8.50 -4.17
N LYS A 294 1.09 8.82 -2.87
CA LYS A 294 0.05 9.56 -2.16
C LYS A 294 -0.19 10.94 -2.75
N GLY A 295 0.88 11.64 -3.12
CA GLY A 295 0.80 12.97 -3.72
C GLY A 295 0.18 12.95 -5.12
N LEU A 296 0.54 11.98 -5.96
CA LEU A 296 -0.09 11.79 -7.27
C LEU A 296 -1.58 11.47 -7.14
N ALA A 297 -1.96 10.66 -6.15
CA ALA A 297 -3.33 10.27 -5.89
C ALA A 297 -4.04 11.19 -4.87
N LEU A 298 -3.54 12.41 -4.61
CA LEU A 298 -3.94 13.20 -3.43
C LEU A 298 -5.46 13.40 -3.26
N PRO A 299 -6.24 13.76 -4.30
CA PRO A 299 -7.70 13.85 -4.17
C PRO A 299 -8.34 12.53 -3.72
N LEU A 300 -7.93 11.41 -4.34
CA LEU A 300 -8.42 10.08 -3.99
C LEU A 300 -7.97 9.65 -2.59
N TYR A 301 -6.71 9.91 -2.24
CA TYR A 301 -6.17 9.66 -0.90
C TYR A 301 -6.99 10.37 0.18
N LEU A 302 -7.31 11.66 -0.02
CA LEU A 302 -8.13 12.42 0.93
C LEU A 302 -9.55 11.87 1.00
N ALA A 303 -10.17 11.61 -0.17
CA ALA A 303 -11.52 11.05 -0.24
C ALA A 303 -11.62 9.68 0.44
N TYR A 304 -10.61 8.81 0.28
CA TYR A 304 -10.59 7.48 0.89
C TYR A 304 -10.41 7.55 2.41
N ASN A 305 -9.49 8.38 2.91
CA ASN A 305 -9.33 8.56 4.35
C ASN A 305 -10.57 9.17 5.00
N PHE A 306 -11.23 10.11 4.30
CA PHE A 306 -12.53 10.62 4.73
C PHE A 306 -13.58 9.51 4.73
N ALA A 307 -13.65 8.69 3.68
CA ALA A 307 -14.62 7.62 3.56
C ALA A 307 -14.52 6.62 4.72
N VAL A 308 -13.30 6.15 5.04
CA VAL A 308 -13.05 5.23 6.15
C VAL A 308 -13.47 5.87 7.48
N LYS A 309 -13.05 7.10 7.76
CA LYS A 309 -13.42 7.81 9.00
C LYS A 309 -14.92 8.07 9.12
N ALA A 310 -15.57 8.45 8.02
CA ALA A 310 -17.01 8.70 7.99
C ALA A 310 -17.80 7.42 8.26
N GLN A 311 -17.36 6.29 7.70
CA GLN A 311 -17.96 4.98 7.96
C GLN A 311 -17.78 4.54 9.42
N GLU A 312 -16.58 4.74 9.99
CA GLU A 312 -16.29 4.43 11.41
C GLU A 312 -17.09 5.32 12.38
N ALA A 313 -17.26 6.60 12.06
CA ALA A 313 -18.00 7.56 12.89
C ALA A 313 -19.52 7.34 12.86
N THR A 314 -20.05 6.76 11.78
CA THR A 314 -21.50 6.65 11.57
C THR A 314 -22.08 5.40 12.23
N ARG A 315 -22.68 5.59 13.41
CA ARG A 315 -23.27 4.49 14.21
C ARG A 315 -24.76 4.22 13.91
N TRP A 316 -25.48 5.20 13.35
CA TRP A 316 -26.92 5.11 13.12
C TRP A 316 -27.24 4.41 11.79
N GLY A 317 -28.15 3.44 11.80
CA GLY A 317 -28.37 2.49 10.69
C GLY A 317 -28.65 3.14 9.31
N PRO A 318 -29.72 3.94 9.16
CA PRO A 318 -30.03 4.58 7.88
C PRO A 318 -28.95 5.55 7.38
N LEU A 319 -28.35 6.33 8.27
CA LEU A 319 -27.26 7.23 7.92
C LEU A 319 -26.02 6.45 7.46
N ARG A 320 -25.73 5.30 8.09
CA ARG A 320 -24.62 4.41 7.68
C ARG A 320 -24.83 3.86 6.27
N ILE A 321 -26.06 3.51 5.91
CA ILE A 321 -26.41 3.09 4.55
C ILE A 321 -26.19 4.25 3.57
N LEU A 322 -26.64 5.46 3.89
CA LEU A 322 -26.42 6.63 3.04
C LEU A 322 -24.93 6.93 2.84
N VAL A 323 -24.14 6.95 3.92
CA VAL A 323 -22.68 7.14 3.88
C VAL A 323 -22.03 6.07 3.01
N TRP A 324 -22.45 4.82 3.13
CA TRP A 324 -21.97 3.73 2.29
C TRP A 324 -22.35 3.94 0.81
N ILE A 325 -23.60 4.26 0.49
CA ILE A 325 -24.07 4.51 -0.89
C ILE A 325 -23.28 5.63 -1.58
N VAL A 326 -22.87 6.66 -0.83
CA VAL A 326 -22.12 7.79 -1.41
C VAL A 326 -20.63 7.47 -1.56
N LEU A 327 -20.05 6.68 -0.65
CA LEU A 327 -18.59 6.51 -0.55
C LEU A 327 -18.07 5.14 -0.99
N TRP A 328 -18.94 4.16 -1.24
CA TRP A 328 -18.52 2.82 -1.64
C TRP A 328 -17.69 2.85 -2.92
N SER A 329 -17.96 3.76 -3.85
CA SER A 329 -17.24 3.83 -5.13
C SER A 329 -15.78 4.23 -4.95
N VAL A 330 -15.48 5.07 -3.95
CA VAL A 330 -14.11 5.42 -3.54
C VAL A 330 -13.41 4.18 -2.99
N ASN A 331 -14.08 3.42 -2.11
CA ASN A 331 -13.55 2.18 -1.56
C ASN A 331 -13.30 1.12 -2.65
N ALA A 332 -14.27 0.92 -3.54
CA ALA A 332 -14.17 0.00 -4.65
C ALA A 332 -13.05 0.38 -5.63
N THR A 333 -12.86 1.68 -5.91
CA THR A 333 -11.72 2.15 -6.71
C THR A 333 -10.40 1.83 -6.02
N MET A 334 -10.31 2.05 -4.70
CA MET A 334 -9.09 1.75 -3.95
C MET A 334 -8.75 0.26 -3.98
N HIS A 335 -9.71 -0.61 -3.63
CA HIS A 335 -9.47 -2.05 -3.51
C HIS A 335 -9.45 -2.79 -4.85
N GLY A 336 -10.21 -2.34 -5.86
CA GLY A 336 -10.31 -2.99 -7.16
C GLY A 336 -9.30 -2.51 -8.20
N LEU A 337 -8.73 -1.30 -8.05
CA LEU A 337 -7.81 -0.72 -9.04
C LEU A 337 -6.46 -0.34 -8.42
N VAL A 338 -6.45 0.50 -7.38
CA VAL A 338 -5.20 1.08 -6.87
C VAL A 338 -4.37 0.05 -6.12
N VAL A 339 -4.97 -0.68 -5.17
CA VAL A 339 -4.28 -1.65 -4.31
C VAL A 339 -3.62 -2.77 -5.11
N PRO A 340 -4.30 -3.47 -6.05
CA PRO A 340 -3.68 -4.55 -6.82
C PRO A 340 -2.48 -4.08 -7.64
N LEU A 341 -2.59 -2.88 -8.26
CA LEU A 341 -1.54 -2.31 -9.10
C LEU A 341 -0.33 -1.80 -8.30
N HIS A 342 -0.49 -1.55 -7.00
CA HIS A 342 0.60 -1.26 -6.07
C HIS A 342 1.22 -2.52 -5.45
N ALA A 343 0.42 -3.58 -5.24
CA ALA A 343 0.77 -4.72 -4.41
C ALA A 343 2.06 -5.42 -4.86
N ARG A 344 2.23 -5.65 -6.17
CA ARG A 344 3.45 -6.29 -6.71
C ARG A 344 4.72 -5.53 -6.33
N TYR A 345 4.70 -4.20 -6.42
CA TYR A 345 5.86 -3.37 -6.11
C TYR A 345 6.19 -3.43 -4.61
N TRP A 346 5.18 -3.27 -3.74
CA TRP A 346 5.40 -3.27 -2.30
C TRP A 346 5.84 -4.64 -1.77
N ARG A 347 5.29 -5.74 -2.30
CA ARG A 347 5.79 -7.10 -1.98
C ARG A 347 7.25 -7.28 -2.39
N ALA A 348 7.63 -6.80 -3.58
CA ALA A 348 9.02 -6.86 -4.03
C ALA A 348 9.96 -6.02 -3.16
N CYS A 349 9.50 -4.89 -2.62
CA CYS A 349 10.29 -4.10 -1.66
C CYS A 349 10.55 -4.86 -0.37
N GLU A 350 9.54 -5.51 0.22
CA GLU A 350 9.72 -6.32 1.44
C GLU A 350 10.72 -7.45 1.24
N TYR A 351 10.55 -8.25 0.17
CA TYR A 351 11.48 -9.34 -0.12
C TYR A 351 12.90 -8.83 -0.40
N ALA A 352 13.04 -7.67 -1.04
CA ALA A 352 14.34 -7.06 -1.27
C ALA A 352 15.01 -6.59 0.04
N ALA A 353 14.23 -6.04 0.97
CA ALA A 353 14.71 -5.62 2.29
C ALA A 353 15.10 -6.84 3.15
N ASP A 354 14.30 -7.89 3.16
CA ASP A 354 14.60 -9.17 3.81
C ASP A 354 15.90 -9.78 3.26
N ALA A 355 16.03 -9.84 1.93
CA ALA A 355 17.23 -10.35 1.29
C ALA A 355 18.46 -9.47 1.56
N ALA A 356 18.30 -8.14 1.69
CA ALA A 356 19.39 -7.25 2.05
C ALA A 356 19.86 -7.48 3.50
N ALA A 357 18.94 -7.58 4.45
CA ALA A 357 19.25 -7.92 5.83
C ALA A 357 19.91 -9.32 5.94
N ALA A 358 19.40 -10.30 5.20
CA ALA A 358 19.97 -11.64 5.14
C ALA A 358 21.41 -11.66 4.60
N ARG A 359 21.68 -10.95 3.48
CA ARG A 359 23.03 -10.80 2.92
C ARG A 359 23.99 -10.06 3.87
N ALA A 360 23.48 -9.16 4.70
CA ALA A 360 24.23 -8.50 5.76
C ALA A 360 24.45 -9.39 7.01
N GLY A 361 24.06 -10.67 6.97
CA GLY A 361 24.29 -11.63 8.03
C GLY A 361 23.26 -11.57 9.16
N TYR A 362 22.07 -11.03 8.91
CA TYR A 362 20.99 -10.92 9.90
C TYR A 362 19.81 -11.88 9.64
N ALA A 363 19.99 -12.90 8.78
CA ALA A 363 18.93 -13.84 8.41
C ALA A 363 18.30 -14.53 9.63
N ASP A 364 19.12 -15.10 10.52
CA ASP A 364 18.64 -15.85 11.69
C ASP A 364 17.90 -14.95 12.70
N GLY A 365 18.38 -13.71 12.89
CA GLY A 365 17.72 -12.72 13.73
C GLY A 365 16.39 -12.24 13.13
N LEU A 366 16.33 -12.03 11.81
CA LEU A 366 15.12 -11.62 11.12
C LEU A 366 14.07 -12.74 11.14
N HIS A 367 14.50 -13.98 10.93
CA HIS A 367 13.65 -15.15 11.06
C HIS A 367 13.02 -15.25 12.45
N ARG A 368 13.82 -15.06 13.52
CA ARG A 368 13.30 -15.01 14.91
C ARG A 368 12.35 -13.84 15.17
N ALA A 369 12.58 -12.68 14.56
CA ALA A 369 11.69 -11.54 14.70
C ALA A 369 10.35 -11.81 14.03
N LEU A 370 10.36 -12.26 12.77
CA LEU A 370 9.16 -12.55 11.98
C LEU A 370 8.36 -13.72 12.56
N SER A 371 9.02 -14.76 13.07
CA SER A 371 8.34 -15.91 13.68
C SER A 371 7.55 -15.54 14.94
N GLN A 372 8.00 -14.52 15.68
CA GLN A 372 7.28 -13.95 16.81
C GLN A 372 6.21 -12.96 16.33
N LEU A 373 6.51 -12.11 15.34
CA LEU A 373 5.69 -10.98 14.92
C LEU A 373 4.52 -11.34 13.97
N ARG A 374 4.16 -12.61 13.82
CA ARG A 374 3.21 -13.20 12.85
C ARG A 374 1.94 -12.38 12.54
N HIS A 375 1.47 -11.50 13.44
CA HIS A 375 0.28 -10.66 13.26
C HIS A 375 0.47 -9.16 13.55
N SER A 376 1.67 -8.68 13.88
CA SER A 376 1.81 -7.41 14.62
C SER A 376 2.77 -6.39 14.00
N PHE A 377 3.21 -6.55 12.74
CA PHE A 377 4.26 -5.69 12.16
C PHE A 377 3.77 -4.30 11.70
N ASP A 378 2.46 -4.10 11.47
CA ASP A 378 1.98 -2.92 10.71
C ASP A 378 1.60 -1.67 11.54
N GLY A 379 1.67 -1.76 12.88
CA GLY A 379 1.32 -0.66 13.79
C GLY A 379 -0.14 -0.15 13.67
N ALA A 380 -0.50 0.87 14.45
CA ALA A 380 -1.84 1.47 14.44
C ALA A 380 -1.96 2.51 13.31
N ARG A 381 -2.06 2.06 12.06
CA ARG A 381 -2.34 2.91 10.90
C ARG A 381 -3.81 2.79 10.50
N THR A 382 -4.34 3.82 9.83
CA THR A 382 -5.74 3.84 9.36
C THR A 382 -5.83 4.30 7.91
N GLY A 383 -6.97 4.02 7.27
CA GLY A 383 -7.27 4.45 5.91
C GLY A 383 -6.24 3.95 4.90
N TRP A 384 -5.75 4.88 4.05
CA TRP A 384 -4.85 4.53 2.94
C TRP A 384 -3.60 3.77 3.39
N ASP A 385 -3.02 4.16 4.52
CA ASP A 385 -1.74 3.61 4.97
C ASP A 385 -1.91 2.17 5.43
N ALA A 386 -2.97 1.88 6.20
CA ALA A 386 -3.31 0.51 6.58
C ALA A 386 -3.58 -0.37 5.35
N THR A 387 -4.38 0.14 4.40
CA THR A 387 -4.75 -0.59 3.19
C THR A 387 -3.55 -0.90 2.29
N MET A 388 -2.59 0.02 2.19
CA MET A 388 -1.36 -0.23 1.43
C MET A 388 -0.45 -1.25 2.11
N LEU A 389 -0.34 -1.24 3.44
CA LEU A 389 0.50 -2.21 4.17
C LEU A 389 -0.10 -3.60 4.15
N ALA A 390 -1.43 -3.72 4.10
CA ALA A 390 -2.09 -5.02 3.90
C ALA A 390 -1.67 -5.72 2.59
N THR A 391 -0.98 -5.02 1.67
CA THR A 391 -0.40 -5.62 0.47
C THR A 391 0.92 -6.36 0.70
N HIS A 392 1.54 -6.19 1.88
CA HIS A 392 2.77 -6.89 2.26
C HIS A 392 2.60 -8.42 2.15
N PRO A 393 3.68 -9.14 1.80
CA PRO A 393 3.60 -10.58 1.65
C PRO A 393 3.32 -11.22 3.03
N PRO A 394 2.54 -12.31 3.07
CA PRO A 394 2.33 -13.09 4.29
C PRO A 394 3.65 -13.44 4.97
N THR A 395 3.69 -13.33 6.30
CA THR A 395 4.90 -13.59 7.09
C THR A 395 5.50 -14.96 6.85
N GLU A 396 4.69 -16.01 6.67
CA GLU A 396 5.21 -17.36 6.36
C GLU A 396 5.98 -17.42 5.04
N LEU A 397 5.54 -16.70 4.00
CA LEU A 397 6.27 -16.67 2.73
C LEU A 397 7.59 -15.91 2.87
N ARG A 398 7.64 -14.91 3.75
CA ARG A 398 8.89 -14.20 4.07
C ARG A 398 9.85 -15.11 4.86
N LEU A 399 9.34 -15.90 5.81
CA LEU A 399 10.13 -16.88 6.55
C LEU A 399 10.74 -17.92 5.60
N GLU A 400 9.94 -18.49 4.69
CA GLU A 400 10.40 -19.45 3.67
C GLU A 400 11.55 -18.90 2.81
N HIS A 401 11.50 -17.60 2.46
CA HIS A 401 12.58 -16.94 1.70
C HIS A 401 13.86 -16.73 2.50
N LEU A 402 13.77 -16.66 3.84
CA LEU A 402 14.91 -16.52 4.73
C LEU A 402 15.54 -17.87 5.11
N GLU A 403 14.80 -18.98 4.94
CA GLU A 403 15.27 -20.32 5.24
C GLU A 403 16.32 -20.80 4.25
N ARG A 404 17.40 -21.39 4.81
CA ARG A 404 18.47 -21.99 4.01
C ARG A 404 17.91 -23.18 3.21
N PRO A 405 18.37 -23.43 1.98
CA PRO A 405 17.99 -24.61 1.23
C PRO A 405 18.21 -25.90 2.04
N GLY A 406 17.15 -26.68 2.27
CA GLY A 406 17.19 -27.94 3.03
C GLY A 406 17.05 -27.81 4.55
N HIS A 407 16.74 -26.62 5.07
CA HIS A 407 16.46 -26.39 6.49
C HIS A 407 15.09 -25.72 6.64
N ASP A 408 14.04 -26.53 6.62
CA ASP A 408 12.66 -26.06 6.77
C ASP A 408 12.32 -25.99 8.26
N SER A 409 11.92 -24.82 8.76
CA SER A 409 11.48 -24.69 10.15
C SER A 409 10.11 -25.37 10.28
N PRO A 410 9.87 -26.14 11.36
CA PRO A 410 8.56 -26.74 11.57
C PRO A 410 7.49 -25.66 11.72
N PHE A 411 6.33 -25.88 11.10
CA PHE A 411 5.18 -24.98 11.25
C PHE A 411 4.81 -24.86 12.75
N PRO A 412 4.75 -23.66 13.34
CA PRO A 412 4.43 -23.51 14.75
C PRO A 412 3.04 -24.03 15.09
N GLY A 413 2.98 -24.99 16.02
CA GLY A 413 1.75 -25.67 16.41
C GLY A 413 1.32 -26.80 15.44
N GLY A 414 2.09 -27.05 14.39
CA GLY A 414 1.91 -28.18 13.49
C GLY A 414 2.38 -29.51 14.11
N PRO A 415 1.95 -30.65 13.56
CA PRO A 415 2.43 -31.96 14.00
C PRO A 415 3.96 -32.04 13.87
N SER A 416 4.62 -32.58 14.89
CA SER A 416 6.09 -32.71 14.98
C SER A 416 6.73 -33.55 13.87
N THR A 417 5.91 -34.25 13.08
CA THR A 417 6.29 -35.08 11.94
C THR A 417 6.01 -34.37 10.61
N THR A 418 6.64 -33.23 10.37
CA THR A 418 6.63 -32.65 9.03
C THR A 418 7.75 -33.32 8.23
N ARG A 419 7.37 -34.20 7.31
CA ARG A 419 8.28 -34.83 6.34
C ARG A 419 8.89 -33.73 5.48
N THR A 420 10.21 -33.59 5.48
CA THR A 420 10.94 -32.68 4.59
C THR A 420 10.57 -32.99 3.14
N ILE A 421 9.74 -32.16 2.53
CA ILE A 421 9.49 -32.24 1.09
C ILE A 421 10.67 -31.51 0.45
N SER A 422 11.51 -32.24 -0.27
CA SER A 422 12.62 -31.63 -0.98
C SER A 422 12.09 -30.54 -1.93
N ARG A 423 12.77 -29.39 -1.98
CA ARG A 423 12.40 -28.21 -2.78
C ARG A 423 12.19 -28.39 -4.31
N PRO A 424 12.47 -29.51 -5.03
CA PRO A 424 12.24 -29.55 -6.48
C PRO A 424 10.76 -29.54 -6.92
N ASP A 425 9.80 -29.80 -6.03
CA ASP A 425 8.42 -30.11 -6.46
C ASP A 425 7.42 -28.95 -6.32
N LEU A 426 7.85 -27.77 -5.85
CA LEU A 426 6.97 -26.60 -5.72
C LEU A 426 7.37 -25.50 -6.69
N PRO A 427 6.48 -25.07 -7.62
CA PRO A 427 6.76 -23.91 -8.43
C PRO A 427 6.95 -22.68 -7.52
N LEU A 428 8.11 -22.02 -7.64
CA LEU A 428 8.47 -20.76 -6.94
C LEU A 428 7.53 -19.58 -7.27
N HIS A 429 6.51 -19.82 -8.09
CA HIS A 429 5.40 -18.94 -8.38
C HIS A 429 4.12 -19.62 -7.88
N GLY A 430 3.77 -19.38 -6.62
CA GLY A 430 2.38 -19.54 -6.18
C GLY A 430 1.46 -18.66 -7.03
N PRO A 431 0.18 -19.00 -7.18
CA PRO A 431 -0.73 -18.21 -7.99
C PRO A 431 -0.67 -16.76 -7.51
N ASP A 432 -0.44 -15.84 -8.46
CA ASP A 432 -0.69 -14.43 -8.24
C ASP A 432 -2.08 -14.35 -7.60
N LYS A 433 -2.18 -13.73 -6.42
CA LYS A 433 -3.48 -13.41 -5.83
C LYS A 433 -4.14 -12.45 -6.81
N ASP A 434 -5.02 -12.98 -7.66
CA ASP A 434 -5.99 -12.23 -8.44
C ASP A 434 -6.85 -11.36 -7.52
#